data_AF-A0A945L705-F1
#
_entry.id   AF-A0A945L705-F1
#
_cell.length_a   1.000
_cell.length_b   1.000
_cell.length_c   1.000
_cell.angle_alpha   90.00
_cell.angle_beta   90.00
_cell.angle_gamma   90.00
#
_symmetry.space_group_name_H-M   'P 1'
#
loop_
_entity.id
_entity.type
_entity.pdbx_description
1 polymer ?
#
loop_
_entity_poly.entity_id
_entity_poly.type
_entity_poly.pdbx_seq_one_letter_code
_entity_poly.pdbx_strand_id
1 'polypeptide(L)'
;MYRILKTLPHSSAAGRPTTSADKTSYKLQAHFDDDIGFTQDEMEKPEAFFARFDVDKDNRITREELPQSQAREVFKWVYRTRDDQWDPDEFKILLRPAGDSRNIMVAIKTGGDGLLNETDCLAWERSNPPYVATPLISRERVYLVKSLGVITCLNSSTGAPYFEGERTGVKGEYYASPVKVGNRIFITSNLGIVIILRDIETFEILAKNNLED
;
A
#
# COMPACT_ATOMS: atom_id res chain seq x y z
N MET A 1 -22.94 -6.78 1.48
CA MET A 1 -21.87 -6.49 2.47
C MET A 1 -20.69 -5.93 1.66
N TYR A 2 -19.74 -5.19 2.23
CA TYR A 2 -18.59 -4.65 1.48
C TYR A 2 -17.32 -4.89 2.28
N ARG A 3 -16.20 -5.23 1.62
CA ARG A 3 -14.88 -5.42 2.25
C ARG A 3 -13.90 -4.39 1.67
N ILE A 4 -13.19 -3.66 2.54
CA ILE A 4 -12.25 -2.60 2.15
C ILE A 4 -10.82 -3.14 2.24
N LEU A 5 -10.03 -2.94 1.19
CA LEU A 5 -8.61 -3.31 1.11
C LEU A 5 -7.75 -2.05 0.96
N LYS A 6 -6.54 -2.06 1.55
CA LYS A 6 -5.61 -0.94 1.61
C LYS A 6 -4.20 -1.41 1.26
N THR A 7 -3.45 -0.63 0.47
CA THR A 7 -2.05 -0.91 0.08
C THR A 7 -1.09 0.17 0.64
N LEU A 8 0.19 -0.18 0.86
CA LEU A 8 1.21 0.67 1.52
C LEU A 8 2.13 1.41 0.49
N PRO A 9 2.80 2.55 0.82
CA PRO A 9 3.54 3.43 -0.09
C PRO A 9 5.07 3.55 0.17
N HIS A 10 5.80 4.22 -0.75
CA HIS A 10 6.91 5.13 -0.40
C HIS A 10 7.18 6.28 -1.42
N SER A 11 7.86 7.30 -0.88
CA SER A 11 8.09 8.72 -1.27
C SER A 11 8.87 9.01 -2.58
N SER A 12 8.75 10.25 -3.08
CA SER A 12 9.48 10.82 -4.22
C SER A 12 10.60 11.77 -3.79
N ALA A 13 11.83 11.54 -4.26
CA ALA A 13 12.81 12.57 -4.64
C ALA A 13 13.95 11.95 -5.49
N ALA A 14 14.46 12.74 -6.44
CA ALA A 14 15.54 12.50 -7.42
C ALA A 14 15.21 11.66 -8.68
N GLY A 15 15.14 12.35 -9.83
CA GLY A 15 15.46 11.82 -11.17
C GLY A 15 14.75 10.56 -11.67
N ARG A 16 13.42 10.45 -11.54
CA ARG A 16 12.73 9.23 -11.99
C ARG A 16 12.70 9.09 -13.53
N PRO A 17 13.06 7.90 -14.05
CA PRO A 17 12.90 7.59 -15.47
C PRO A 17 11.45 7.66 -15.94
N THR A 18 11.25 8.20 -17.14
CA THR A 18 9.94 8.62 -17.66
C THR A 18 9.21 7.53 -18.45
N THR A 19 9.91 6.51 -18.95
CA THR A 19 9.31 5.38 -19.68
C THR A 19 9.24 4.10 -18.84
N SER A 20 8.38 3.15 -19.21
CA SER A 20 8.22 1.88 -18.48
C SER A 20 9.49 1.01 -18.52
N ALA A 21 10.20 1.00 -19.65
CA ALA A 21 11.47 0.29 -19.82
C ALA A 21 12.58 0.91 -18.94
N ASP A 22 12.68 2.24 -18.91
CA ASP A 22 13.66 2.95 -18.08
C ASP A 22 13.39 2.77 -16.57
N LYS A 23 12.13 2.54 -16.18
CA LYS A 23 11.74 2.24 -14.78
C LYS A 23 12.11 0.81 -14.37
N THR A 24 12.11 -0.14 -15.30
CA THR A 24 12.52 -1.54 -15.06
C THR A 24 14.03 -1.64 -14.89
N SER A 25 14.80 -1.04 -15.80
CA SER A 25 16.27 -1.01 -15.76
C SER A 25 16.80 -0.37 -14.47
N TYR A 26 16.19 0.72 -14.03
CA TYR A 26 16.55 1.41 -12.79
C TYR A 26 16.39 0.54 -11.53
N LYS A 27 15.39 -0.34 -11.47
CA LYS A 27 15.16 -1.19 -10.28
C LYS A 27 16.15 -2.34 -10.16
N LEU A 28 16.49 -2.98 -11.28
CA LEU A 28 17.50 -4.03 -11.26
C LEU A 28 18.83 -3.40 -10.81
N GLN A 29 19.27 -2.32 -11.47
CA GLN A 29 20.49 -1.61 -11.11
C GLN A 29 20.49 -1.10 -9.66
N ALA A 30 19.37 -0.62 -9.12
CA ALA A 30 19.30 -0.16 -7.73
C ALA A 30 19.58 -1.25 -6.67
N HIS A 31 19.50 -2.53 -7.04
CA HIS A 31 19.84 -3.64 -6.16
C HIS A 31 21.28 -4.14 -6.34
N PHE A 32 22.01 -3.64 -7.33
CA PHE A 32 23.41 -3.99 -7.53
C PHE A 32 24.30 -2.77 -7.31
N ASP A 33 25.55 -3.01 -6.93
CA ASP A 33 26.51 -1.91 -6.78
C ASP A 33 26.82 -1.32 -8.16
N ASP A 34 27.15 -0.02 -8.22
CA ASP A 34 27.31 0.75 -9.47
C ASP A 34 28.39 0.20 -10.43
N ASP A 35 29.25 -0.71 -9.94
CA ASP A 35 30.29 -1.39 -10.71
C ASP A 35 29.77 -2.62 -11.48
N ILE A 36 28.53 -3.06 -11.22
CA ILE A 36 27.88 -4.17 -11.92
C ILE A 36 27.02 -3.61 -13.06
N GLY A 37 27.64 -3.48 -14.24
CA GLY A 37 26.93 -3.13 -15.47
C GLY A 37 26.06 -4.28 -15.98
N PHE A 38 24.82 -3.96 -16.36
CA PHE A 38 23.88 -4.85 -17.04
C PHE A 38 23.66 -4.39 -18.48
N THR A 39 23.63 -5.35 -19.40
CA THR A 39 23.21 -5.14 -20.78
C THR A 39 21.69 -4.98 -20.86
N GLN A 40 21.19 -4.38 -21.95
CA GLN A 40 19.75 -4.22 -22.16
C GLN A 40 19.01 -5.56 -22.17
N ASP A 41 19.62 -6.61 -22.74
CA ASP A 41 19.03 -7.95 -22.76
C ASP A 41 18.92 -8.57 -21.35
N GLU A 42 19.92 -8.41 -20.49
CA GLU A 42 19.87 -8.89 -19.09
C GLU A 42 18.80 -8.16 -18.25
N MET A 43 18.46 -6.92 -18.60
CA MET A 43 17.43 -6.13 -17.92
C MET A 43 16.01 -6.42 -18.41
N GLU A 44 15.87 -6.99 -19.60
CA GLU A 44 14.56 -7.27 -20.22
C GLU A 44 14.18 -8.76 -20.19
N LYS A 45 15.17 -9.66 -20.20
CA LYS A 45 14.97 -11.10 -20.34
C LYS A 45 15.56 -11.85 -19.13
N PRO A 46 14.73 -12.57 -18.36
CA PRO A 46 15.21 -13.45 -17.30
C PRO A 46 16.30 -14.41 -17.76
N GLU A 47 16.20 -14.92 -18.99
CA GLU A 47 17.13 -15.91 -19.54
C GLU A 47 18.55 -15.35 -19.70
N ALA A 48 18.68 -14.07 -20.09
CA ALA A 48 19.97 -13.41 -20.24
C ALA A 48 20.61 -13.11 -18.88
N PHE A 49 19.81 -12.75 -17.87
CA PHE A 49 20.28 -12.55 -16.50
C PHE A 49 20.72 -13.87 -15.85
N PHE A 50 19.91 -14.92 -15.97
CA PHE A 50 20.22 -16.24 -15.41
C PHE A 50 21.46 -16.82 -16.07
N ALA A 51 21.67 -16.65 -17.38
CA ALA A 51 22.89 -17.12 -18.05
C ALA A 51 24.22 -16.59 -17.47
N ARG A 52 24.19 -15.47 -16.72
CA ARG A 52 25.36 -14.89 -16.07
C ARG A 52 25.54 -15.31 -14.61
N PHE A 53 24.45 -15.47 -13.87
CA PHE A 53 24.48 -15.69 -12.41
C PHE A 53 24.04 -17.09 -12.00
N ASP A 54 23.41 -17.89 -12.85
CA ASP A 54 23.16 -19.32 -12.65
C ASP A 54 24.46 -20.08 -13.00
N VAL A 55 25.31 -20.30 -12.00
CA VAL A 55 26.66 -20.86 -12.19
C VAL A 55 26.57 -22.37 -12.38
N ASP A 56 25.66 -23.03 -11.66
CA ASP A 56 25.49 -24.49 -11.70
C ASP A 56 24.51 -24.98 -12.79
N LYS A 57 23.83 -24.05 -13.46
CA LYS A 57 22.91 -24.25 -14.60
C LYS A 57 21.64 -25.01 -14.22
N ASP A 58 21.16 -24.84 -12.99
CA ASP A 58 19.94 -25.48 -12.50
C ASP A 58 18.66 -24.68 -12.82
N ASN A 59 18.79 -23.56 -13.55
CA ASN A 59 17.75 -22.56 -13.83
C ASN A 59 17.19 -21.89 -12.57
N ARG A 60 18.00 -21.83 -11.51
CA ARG A 60 17.73 -21.09 -10.28
C ARG A 60 18.94 -20.24 -9.97
N ILE A 61 18.74 -19.25 -9.12
CA ILE A 61 19.84 -18.47 -8.57
C ILE A 61 19.76 -18.62 -7.06
N THR A 62 20.87 -19.04 -6.45
CA THR A 62 21.07 -19.10 -5.01
C THR A 62 21.73 -17.82 -4.51
N ARG A 63 21.69 -17.60 -3.19
CA ARG A 63 22.27 -16.39 -2.58
C ARG A 63 23.77 -16.30 -2.84
N GLU A 64 24.42 -17.44 -2.88
CA GLU A 64 25.86 -17.60 -2.99
C GLU A 64 26.36 -17.31 -4.41
N GLU A 65 25.51 -17.47 -5.41
CA GLU A 65 25.80 -17.19 -6.81
C GLU A 65 25.68 -15.71 -7.18
N LEU A 66 24.97 -14.94 -6.35
CA LEU A 66 24.92 -13.49 -6.50
C LEU A 66 26.23 -12.84 -6.00
N PRO A 67 26.71 -11.81 -6.70
CA PRO A 67 27.82 -11.00 -6.22
C PRO A 67 27.44 -10.33 -4.89
N GLN A 68 28.44 -9.88 -4.13
CA GLN A 68 28.18 -9.05 -2.96
C GLN A 68 27.48 -7.76 -3.43
N SER A 69 26.20 -7.63 -3.09
CA SER A 69 25.36 -6.51 -3.52
C SER A 69 24.11 -6.41 -2.64
N GLN A 70 23.36 -5.33 -2.76
CA GLN A 70 22.07 -5.19 -2.08
C GLN A 70 21.11 -6.34 -2.45
N ALA A 71 21.13 -6.85 -3.69
CA ALA A 71 20.32 -7.97 -4.17
C ALA A 71 20.59 -9.25 -3.36
N ARG A 72 21.85 -9.50 -2.98
CA ARG A 72 22.25 -10.62 -2.12
C ARG A 72 21.80 -10.45 -0.66
N GLU A 73 21.71 -9.22 -0.18
CA GLU A 73 21.23 -8.90 1.17
C GLU A 73 19.69 -8.92 1.26
N VAL A 74 19.00 -8.44 0.22
CA VAL A 74 17.54 -8.45 0.13
C VAL A 74 16.98 -9.76 -0.44
N PHE A 75 17.85 -10.71 -0.81
CA PHE A 75 17.52 -12.00 -1.40
C PHE A 75 16.38 -12.71 -0.66
N LYS A 76 16.39 -12.62 0.68
CA LYS A 76 15.37 -13.21 1.57
C LYS A 76 13.99 -12.56 1.56
N TRP A 77 13.87 -11.34 1.07
CA TRP A 77 12.63 -10.55 1.09
C TRP A 77 11.80 -10.69 -0.19
N VAL A 78 12.37 -11.31 -1.23
CA VAL A 78 11.75 -11.41 -2.57
C VAL A 78 11.06 -12.77 -2.78
N TYR A 79 11.29 -13.75 -1.91
CA TYR A 79 10.73 -15.10 -2.04
C TYR A 79 9.20 -15.16 -1.93
N ARG A 80 8.59 -15.86 -2.87
CA ARG A 80 7.21 -16.32 -2.79
C ARG A 80 7.15 -17.79 -2.38
N THR A 81 8.11 -18.61 -2.80
CA THR A 81 8.34 -19.97 -2.30
C THR A 81 9.48 -19.98 -1.28
N ARG A 82 9.29 -20.68 -0.15
CA ARG A 82 10.27 -20.73 0.96
C ARG A 82 11.42 -21.70 0.67
N ASP A 83 11.97 -21.67 -0.53
CA ASP A 83 12.98 -22.62 -1.01
C ASP A 83 14.38 -22.00 -1.18
N ASP A 84 14.61 -20.81 -0.60
CA ASP A 84 15.90 -20.12 -0.55
C ASP A 84 16.59 -19.94 -1.93
N GLN A 85 15.82 -20.01 -3.02
CA GLN A 85 16.27 -19.92 -4.41
C GLN A 85 15.33 -19.02 -5.20
N TRP A 86 15.85 -18.25 -6.16
CA TRP A 86 15.02 -17.51 -7.11
C TRP A 86 14.76 -18.36 -8.34
N ASP A 87 13.48 -18.57 -8.66
CA ASP A 87 13.09 -19.12 -9.95
C ASP A 87 12.90 -18.00 -11.02
N PRO A 88 12.87 -18.34 -12.32
CA PRO A 88 12.70 -17.34 -13.37
C PRO A 88 11.39 -16.56 -13.30
N ASP A 89 10.32 -17.11 -12.72
CA ASP A 89 9.02 -16.44 -12.55
C ASP A 89 9.01 -15.48 -11.35
N GLU A 90 9.75 -15.78 -10.29
CA GLU A 90 10.02 -14.88 -9.18
C GLU A 90 10.92 -13.73 -9.63
N PHE A 91 11.93 -14.00 -10.44
CA PHE A 91 12.77 -12.95 -11.01
C PHE A 91 11.99 -12.00 -11.93
N LYS A 92 10.97 -12.49 -12.66
CA LYS A 92 10.05 -11.63 -13.42
C LYS A 92 9.32 -10.62 -12.53
N ILE A 93 9.19 -10.83 -11.22
CA ILE A 93 8.61 -9.83 -10.30
C ILE A 93 9.52 -8.61 -10.17
N LEU A 94 10.84 -8.80 -10.19
CA LEU A 94 11.82 -7.72 -10.18
C LEU A 94 11.83 -6.95 -11.51
N LEU A 95 11.64 -7.67 -12.62
CA LEU A 95 11.57 -7.09 -13.96
C LEU A 95 10.20 -6.51 -14.32
N ARG A 96 9.16 -6.73 -13.48
CA ARG A 96 7.84 -6.15 -13.74
C ARG A 96 7.99 -4.62 -13.78
N PRO A 97 7.62 -3.96 -14.89
CA PRO A 97 7.58 -2.52 -14.94
C PRO A 97 6.76 -2.06 -13.76
N ALA A 98 7.23 -1.03 -13.05
CA ALA A 98 6.49 -0.46 -11.94
C ALA A 98 5.10 -0.10 -12.47
N GLY A 99 4.11 -0.94 -12.17
CA GLY A 99 2.73 -0.63 -12.49
C GLY A 99 2.40 0.72 -11.88
N ASP A 100 1.52 1.49 -12.53
CA ASP A 100 1.07 2.76 -11.98
C ASP A 100 0.50 2.51 -10.59
N SER A 101 1.33 2.78 -9.58
CA SER A 101 1.05 2.45 -8.20
C SER A 101 0.15 3.57 -7.69
N ARG A 102 -1.15 3.30 -7.69
CA ARG A 102 -2.17 4.25 -7.26
C ARG A 102 -2.40 4.08 -5.76
N ASN A 103 -2.24 5.16 -4.98
CA ASN A 103 -2.59 5.17 -3.55
C ASN A 103 -4.11 5.34 -3.43
N ILE A 104 -4.82 4.21 -3.47
CA ILE A 104 -6.28 4.15 -3.53
C ILE A 104 -6.86 3.25 -2.46
N MET A 105 -8.11 3.52 -2.12
CA MET A 105 -9.01 2.65 -1.38
C MET A 105 -10.16 2.28 -2.30
N VAL A 106 -10.49 0.99 -2.36
CA VAL A 106 -11.61 0.47 -3.15
C VAL A 106 -12.64 -0.18 -2.25
N ALA A 107 -13.91 -0.06 -2.63
CA ALA A 107 -14.97 -0.90 -2.11
C ALA A 107 -15.39 -1.91 -3.17
N ILE A 108 -15.47 -3.17 -2.75
CA ILE A 108 -15.85 -4.28 -3.62
C ILE A 108 -17.17 -4.86 -3.13
N LYS A 109 -18.12 -5.04 -4.04
CA LYS A 109 -19.41 -5.70 -3.78
C LYS A 109 -19.16 -7.13 -3.32
N THR A 110 -19.74 -7.54 -2.19
CA THR A 110 -19.67 -8.95 -1.74
C THR A 110 -20.77 -9.78 -2.37
N GLY A 111 -20.55 -11.09 -2.48
CA GLY A 111 -21.57 -12.06 -2.91
C GLY A 111 -21.35 -12.65 -4.30
N GLY A 112 -20.24 -12.30 -4.96
CA GLY A 112 -19.77 -12.99 -6.15
C GLY A 112 -19.00 -14.28 -5.82
N ASP A 113 -19.03 -15.21 -6.74
CA ASP A 113 -18.40 -16.52 -6.72
C ASP A 113 -17.17 -16.53 -7.64
N GLY A 114 -15.99 -16.23 -7.07
CA GLY A 114 -14.70 -16.44 -7.74
C GLY A 114 -13.96 -15.17 -8.15
N LEU A 115 -13.19 -15.32 -9.23
CA LEU A 115 -12.15 -14.42 -9.74
C LEU A 115 -12.66 -12.96 -9.89
N LEU A 116 -12.02 -12.02 -9.20
CA LEU A 116 -12.29 -10.57 -9.24
C LEU A 116 -11.77 -9.92 -10.54
N ASN A 117 -12.03 -10.55 -11.67
CA ASN A 117 -11.47 -10.18 -12.97
C ASN A 117 -12.39 -9.21 -13.73
N GLU A 118 -13.64 -9.09 -13.29
CA GLU A 118 -14.66 -8.24 -13.92
C GLU A 118 -14.87 -6.97 -13.10
N THR A 119 -14.80 -5.82 -13.77
CA THR A 119 -14.97 -4.46 -13.20
C THR A 119 -16.29 -4.26 -12.45
N ASP A 120 -17.30 -5.10 -12.69
CA ASP A 120 -18.64 -4.98 -12.10
C ASP A 120 -18.67 -5.21 -10.58
N CYS A 121 -17.61 -5.80 -10.03
CA CYS A 121 -17.45 -5.97 -8.58
C CYS A 121 -16.98 -4.69 -7.87
N LEU A 122 -16.38 -3.72 -8.58
CA LEU A 122 -15.93 -2.46 -8.00
C LEU A 122 -17.15 -1.55 -7.75
N ALA A 123 -17.45 -1.27 -6.48
CA ALA A 123 -18.52 -0.34 -6.11
C ALA A 123 -18.09 1.11 -6.28
N TRP A 124 -16.89 1.43 -5.78
CA TRP A 124 -16.28 2.74 -5.92
C TRP A 124 -14.78 2.68 -5.57
N GLU A 125 -14.04 3.68 -6.03
CA GLU A 125 -12.63 3.89 -5.77
C GLU A 125 -12.41 5.30 -5.21
N ARG A 126 -11.42 5.45 -4.33
CA ARG A 126 -11.00 6.75 -3.79
C ARG A 126 -9.48 6.87 -3.70
N SER A 127 -8.95 8.01 -4.12
CA SER A 127 -7.54 8.36 -3.94
C SER A 127 -7.23 8.89 -2.53
N ASN A 128 -5.98 8.72 -2.11
CA ASN A 128 -5.42 9.34 -0.89
C ASN A 128 -6.12 8.90 0.43
N PRO A 129 -6.30 7.59 0.68
CA PRO A 129 -6.85 7.08 1.94
C PRO A 129 -5.96 7.41 3.15
N PRO A 130 -6.46 7.20 4.39
CA PRO A 130 -5.63 7.19 5.59
C PRO A 130 -4.37 6.36 5.43
N TYR A 131 -3.23 6.84 5.93
CA TYR A 131 -1.96 6.11 5.77
C TYR A 131 -1.86 4.92 6.73
N VAL A 132 -2.18 5.09 8.01
CA VAL A 132 -2.10 4.02 9.02
C VAL A 132 -3.48 3.55 9.47
N ALA A 133 -4.31 4.46 9.98
CA ALA A 133 -5.63 4.13 10.50
C ALA A 133 -6.50 3.32 9.51
N THR A 134 -7.15 2.28 10.01
CA THR A 134 -8.13 1.50 9.25
C THR A 134 -9.47 2.26 9.21
N PRO A 135 -10.16 2.32 8.05
CA PRO A 135 -11.51 2.88 7.97
C PRO A 135 -12.49 2.18 8.92
N LEU A 136 -13.41 2.94 9.53
CA LEU A 136 -14.52 2.39 10.31
C LEU A 136 -15.80 2.45 9.48
N ILE A 137 -16.47 1.31 9.33
CA ILE A 137 -17.82 1.25 8.76
C ILE A 137 -18.84 1.25 9.90
N SER A 138 -19.79 2.19 9.87
CA SER A 138 -20.95 2.22 10.74
C SER A 138 -22.22 2.43 9.92
N ARG A 139 -23.10 1.43 9.88
CA ARG A 139 -24.29 1.44 9.01
C ARG A 139 -23.88 1.73 7.56
N GLU A 140 -24.39 2.81 6.97
CA GLU A 140 -24.10 3.26 5.61
C GLU A 140 -22.95 4.27 5.54
N ARG A 141 -22.17 4.43 6.62
CA ARG A 141 -21.10 5.42 6.72
C ARG A 141 -19.73 4.77 6.82
N VAL A 142 -18.75 5.33 6.12
CA VAL A 142 -17.33 4.98 6.21
C VAL A 142 -16.56 6.18 6.72
N TYR A 143 -15.98 6.07 7.91
CA TYR A 143 -15.16 7.10 8.53
C TYR A 143 -13.69 6.87 8.24
N LEU A 144 -13.05 7.89 7.66
CA LEU A 144 -11.63 7.95 7.38
C LEU A 144 -10.99 8.98 8.29
N VAL A 145 -9.91 8.59 8.97
CA VAL A 145 -9.14 9.46 9.87
C VAL A 145 -7.73 9.58 9.33
N LYS A 146 -7.27 10.81 9.08
CA LYS A 146 -5.91 11.10 8.63
C LYS A 146 -5.16 11.93 9.66
N SER A 147 -3.86 12.06 9.43
CA SER A 147 -2.97 12.98 10.16
C SER A 147 -3.56 14.39 10.26
N LEU A 148 -3.15 15.11 11.30
CA LEU A 148 -3.66 16.46 11.63
C LEU A 148 -5.17 16.51 11.91
N GLY A 149 -5.77 15.36 12.25
CA GLY A 149 -7.16 15.25 12.68
C GLY A 149 -8.13 15.51 11.55
N VAL A 150 -7.76 15.19 10.31
CA VAL A 150 -8.64 15.34 9.15
C VAL A 150 -9.56 14.13 9.05
N ILE A 151 -10.86 14.37 9.11
CA ILE A 151 -11.92 13.38 9.12
C ILE A 151 -12.77 13.51 7.87
N THR A 152 -13.08 12.38 7.27
CA THR A 152 -14.02 12.28 6.16
C THR A 152 -15.02 11.17 6.44
N CYS A 153 -16.29 11.43 6.15
CA CYS A 153 -17.36 10.43 6.22
C CYS A 153 -17.95 10.23 4.83
N LEU A 154 -17.98 8.98 4.38
CA LEU A 154 -18.52 8.60 3.07
C LEU A 154 -19.76 7.73 3.21
N ASN A 155 -20.64 7.78 2.22
CA ASN A 155 -21.61 6.73 1.99
C ASN A 155 -20.90 5.42 1.60
N SER A 156 -21.20 4.32 2.30
CA SER A 156 -20.53 3.03 2.10
C SER A 156 -20.83 2.39 0.76
N SER A 157 -21.98 2.69 0.16
CA SER A 157 -22.46 2.08 -1.08
C SER A 157 -22.00 2.85 -2.31
N THR A 158 -21.93 4.18 -2.23
CA THR A 158 -21.60 5.05 -3.38
C THR A 158 -20.21 5.68 -3.30
N GLY A 159 -19.60 5.74 -2.12
CA GLY A 159 -18.34 6.44 -1.89
C GLY A 159 -18.48 7.97 -1.85
N ALA A 160 -19.70 8.51 -2.02
CA ALA A 160 -19.96 9.95 -1.98
C ALA A 160 -19.77 10.50 -0.55
N PRO A 161 -19.16 11.69 -0.38
CA PRO A 161 -18.95 12.26 0.94
C PRO A 161 -20.27 12.75 1.55
N TYR A 162 -20.50 12.38 2.81
CA TYR A 162 -21.43 13.11 3.68
C TYR A 162 -20.78 14.41 4.17
N PHE A 163 -19.50 14.34 4.55
CA PHE A 163 -18.61 15.47 4.77
C PHE A 163 -17.17 15.05 4.49
N GLU A 164 -16.30 15.99 4.13
CA GLU A 164 -14.92 15.70 3.72
C GLU A 164 -13.94 16.76 4.20
N GLY A 165 -12.78 16.32 4.70
CA GLY A 165 -11.69 17.22 5.03
C GLY A 165 -11.87 17.98 6.34
N GLU A 166 -12.85 17.60 7.15
CA GLU A 166 -13.18 18.27 8.42
C GLU A 166 -12.09 18.07 9.45
N ARG A 167 -11.79 19.10 10.25
CA ARG A 167 -10.69 19.05 11.21
C ARG A 167 -11.22 18.95 12.62
N THR A 168 -10.69 18.00 13.38
CA THR A 168 -10.95 17.91 14.83
C THR A 168 -10.38 19.11 15.58
N GLY A 169 -9.45 19.86 14.99
CA GLY A 169 -8.71 20.93 15.66
C GLY A 169 -7.64 20.43 16.63
N VAL A 170 -7.43 19.11 16.69
CA VAL A 170 -6.36 18.48 17.47
C VAL A 170 -5.23 18.10 16.52
N LYS A 171 -4.06 18.70 16.73
CA LYS A 171 -2.85 18.43 15.94
C LYS A 171 -2.32 17.01 16.25
N GLY A 172 -1.29 16.62 15.51
CA GLY A 172 -0.60 15.35 15.68
C GLY A 172 -1.01 14.29 14.67
N GLU A 173 -0.49 13.10 14.92
CA GLU A 173 -0.66 11.91 14.09
C GLU A 173 -1.78 11.02 14.63
N TYR A 174 -2.46 10.34 13.72
CA TYR A 174 -3.61 9.51 14.03
C TYR A 174 -3.34 8.09 13.53
N TYR A 175 -2.67 7.32 14.36
CA TYR A 175 -2.33 5.92 14.07
C TYR A 175 -3.45 4.96 14.46
N ALA A 176 -4.18 5.29 15.53
CA ALA A 176 -5.27 4.46 16.02
C ALA A 176 -6.46 4.49 15.05
N SER A 177 -7.01 3.31 14.77
CA SER A 177 -8.24 3.20 13.99
C SER A 177 -9.43 3.74 14.80
N PRO A 178 -10.37 4.47 14.19
CA PRO A 178 -11.61 4.89 14.83
C PRO A 178 -12.42 3.70 15.36
N VAL A 179 -13.02 3.85 16.55
CA VAL A 179 -13.83 2.81 17.20
C VAL A 179 -15.23 3.35 17.49
N LYS A 180 -16.26 2.55 17.19
CA LYS A 180 -17.65 2.91 17.49
C LYS A 180 -18.11 2.29 18.82
N VAL A 181 -18.77 3.10 19.65
CA VAL A 181 -19.53 2.65 20.82
C VAL A 181 -20.89 3.36 20.83
N GLY A 182 -21.98 2.61 20.74
CA GLY A 182 -23.32 3.18 20.65
C GLY A 182 -23.47 4.10 19.43
N ASN A 183 -23.81 5.37 19.67
CA ASN A 183 -23.93 6.45 18.68
C ASN A 183 -22.71 7.39 18.64
N ARG A 184 -21.56 6.92 19.13
CA ARG A 184 -20.33 7.71 19.25
C ARG A 184 -19.17 7.02 18.55
N ILE A 185 -18.28 7.81 17.98
CA ILE A 185 -17.04 7.37 17.35
C ILE A 185 -15.87 7.98 18.11
N PHE A 186 -14.98 7.13 18.58
CA PHE A 186 -13.79 7.49 19.35
C PHE A 186 -12.59 7.48 18.43
N ILE A 187 -11.83 8.56 18.46
CA ILE A 187 -10.63 8.77 17.64
C ILE A 187 -9.54 9.25 18.58
N THR A 188 -8.35 8.67 18.49
CA THR A 188 -7.24 8.98 19.40
C THR A 188 -6.07 9.56 18.61
N SER A 189 -5.59 10.72 19.05
CA SER A 189 -4.35 11.33 18.60
C SER A 189 -3.15 10.69 19.30
N ASN A 190 -1.98 10.68 18.67
CA ASN A 190 -0.72 10.29 19.29
C ASN A 190 -0.32 11.18 20.48
N LEU A 191 -0.96 12.34 20.65
CA LEU A 191 -0.78 13.25 21.78
C LEU A 191 -1.64 12.87 23.00
N GLY A 192 -2.24 11.67 23.03
CA GLY A 192 -3.08 11.23 24.16
C GLY A 192 -4.46 11.91 24.21
N ILE A 193 -4.86 12.65 23.18
CA ILE A 193 -6.19 13.30 23.12
C ILE A 193 -7.19 12.37 22.42
N VAL A 194 -8.27 12.04 23.12
CA VAL A 194 -9.41 11.26 22.62
C VAL A 194 -10.52 12.20 22.18
N ILE A 195 -10.82 12.22 20.88
CA ILE A 195 -11.94 12.94 20.28
C ILE A 195 -13.14 12.00 20.15
N ILE A 196 -14.31 12.49 20.55
CA ILE A 196 -15.58 11.78 20.41
C ILE A 196 -16.42 12.50 19.36
N LEU A 197 -16.74 11.83 18.26
CA LEU A 197 -17.68 12.31 17.24
C LEU A 197 -19.05 11.67 17.43
N ARG A 198 -20.10 12.37 16.98
CA ARG A 198 -21.42 11.75 16.80
C ARG A 198 -21.41 10.87 15.55
N ASP A 199 -21.97 9.66 15.64
CA ASP A 199 -22.14 8.75 14.50
C ASP A 199 -23.35 9.18 13.64
N ILE A 200 -23.19 10.27 12.90
CA ILE A 200 -24.18 10.85 11.98
C ILE A 200 -23.50 11.35 10.70
N GLU A 201 -24.32 11.81 9.74
CA GLU A 201 -23.90 12.31 8.42
C GLU A 201 -23.35 13.74 8.45
N THR A 202 -23.50 14.46 9.56
CA THR A 202 -22.86 15.77 9.78
C THR A 202 -21.63 15.63 10.67
N PHE A 203 -20.65 16.52 10.47
CA PHE A 203 -19.48 16.57 11.35
C PHE A 203 -19.84 17.24 12.67
N GLU A 204 -19.85 16.47 13.75
CA GLU A 204 -20.14 16.96 15.10
C GLU A 204 -19.18 16.33 16.11
N ILE A 205 -18.40 17.18 16.78
CA ILE A 205 -17.55 16.78 17.91
C ILE A 205 -18.39 16.88 19.19
N LEU A 206 -18.54 15.76 19.89
CA LEU A 206 -19.23 15.67 21.17
C LEU A 206 -18.33 16.03 22.35
N ALA A 207 -17.06 15.63 22.29
CA ALA A 207 -16.09 15.88 23.35
C ALA A 207 -14.65 15.71 22.84
N LYS A 208 -13.71 16.28 23.61
CA LYS A 208 -12.27 16.03 23.51
C LYS A 208 -11.76 15.82 24.93
N ASN A 209 -11.15 14.67 25.19
CA ASN A 209 -10.61 14.33 26.50
C ASN A 209 -9.09 14.18 26.37
N ASN A 210 -8.35 14.85 27.23
CA ASN A 210 -6.92 14.61 27.38
C ASN A 210 -6.74 13.46 28.37
N LEU A 211 -5.89 12.48 28.05
CA LEU A 211 -5.63 11.34 28.94
C LEU A 211 -4.55 11.65 29.99
N GLU A 212 -3.85 12.78 29.87
CA GLU A 212 -2.86 13.23 30.86
C GLU A 212 -3.48 14.04 32.01
N ASP A 213 -4.75 14.44 31.90
CA ASP A 213 -5.52 15.19 32.91
C ASP A 213 -6.43 14.25 33.75
#